data_AF-A0A1F7VL77-F1
#
_entry.id   AF-A0A1F7VL77-F1
#
_cell.length_a   1.000
_cell.length_b   1.000
_cell.length_c   1.000
_cell.angle_alpha   90.00
_cell.angle_beta   90.00
_cell.angle_gamma   90.00
#
_symmetry.space_group_name_H-M   'P 1'
#
loop_
_entity.id
_entity.type
_entity.pdbx_description
1 polymer ?
#
loop_
_entity_poly.entity_id
_entity_poly.type
_entity_poly.pdbx_seq_one_letter_code
_entity_poly.pdbx_strand_id
1 'polypeptide(L)'
;MPSNTDIKQLEQIRQYVESANLSLQEARALLEEMTGGAPAREALSRARQAGAILSSPDGASVIEGAFDGQNMMGPDGKQYSVPANYASKSKLVEGDLLKLTITANGSFIYKQIGPVERKRVRGVLVRDEETDEWRVLAEEKSYKVLFASVTYFKGEAGNDVVILVPRDKPSTWAAVENIIHAGEEIGEVSEIVERPSAAGARADAPAPAAASVDAAPAPVQAAPVVPPAPHINKPAAGAPSDTVKFDDDKDEFEEI
;
A
#
# COMPACT_ATOMS: atom_id res chain seq x y z
N MET A 1 -21.87 2.64 -50.40
CA MET A 1 -21.79 1.16 -50.48
C MET A 1 -20.31 0.81 -50.52
N PRO A 2 -19.74 0.10 -49.53
CA PRO A 2 -18.33 -0.31 -49.60
C PRO A 2 -18.12 -1.18 -50.85
N SER A 3 -16.99 -1.00 -51.53
CA SER A 3 -16.71 -1.74 -52.77
C SER A 3 -16.45 -3.22 -52.45
N ASN A 4 -16.74 -4.11 -53.40
CA ASN A 4 -16.54 -5.56 -53.22
C ASN A 4 -15.06 -5.92 -52.88
N THR A 5 -14.13 -5.02 -53.21
CA THR A 5 -12.71 -5.13 -52.84
C THR A 5 -12.48 -4.79 -51.37
N ASP A 6 -13.13 -3.74 -50.84
CA ASP A 6 -13.03 -3.34 -49.43
C ASP A 6 -13.58 -4.43 -48.50
N ILE A 7 -14.67 -5.12 -48.93
CA ILE A 7 -15.28 -6.21 -48.16
C ILE A 7 -14.31 -7.40 -48.04
N LYS A 8 -13.64 -7.77 -49.15
CA LYS A 8 -12.64 -8.85 -49.15
C LYS A 8 -11.41 -8.50 -48.31
N GLN A 9 -10.96 -7.24 -48.37
CA GLN A 9 -9.86 -6.76 -47.53
C GLN A 9 -10.23 -6.78 -46.04
N LEU A 10 -11.46 -6.41 -45.70
CA LEU A 10 -11.95 -6.46 -44.32
C LEU A 10 -12.04 -7.89 -43.78
N GLU A 11 -12.49 -8.85 -44.60
CA GLU A 11 -12.48 -10.28 -44.27
C GLU A 11 -11.06 -10.81 -44.08
N GLN A 12 -10.14 -10.42 -44.96
CA GLN A 12 -8.74 -10.82 -44.85
C GLN A 12 -8.08 -10.25 -43.57
N ILE A 13 -8.38 -8.99 -43.21
CA ILE A 13 -7.90 -8.39 -41.96
C ILE A 13 -8.50 -9.11 -40.74
N ARG A 14 -9.79 -9.46 -40.75
CA ARG A 14 -10.41 -10.25 -39.67
C ARG A 14 -9.72 -11.60 -39.49
N GLN A 15 -9.42 -12.29 -40.59
CA GLN A 15 -8.71 -13.56 -40.55
C GLN A 15 -7.28 -13.42 -40.01
N TYR A 16 -6.59 -12.31 -40.33
CA TYR A 16 -5.29 -12.01 -39.74
C TYR A 16 -5.38 -11.70 -38.24
N VAL A 17 -6.40 -10.97 -37.79
CA VAL A 17 -6.61 -10.68 -36.36
C VAL A 17 -6.93 -11.96 -35.58
N GLU A 18 -7.74 -12.85 -36.15
CA GLU A 18 -8.10 -14.12 -35.51
C GLU A 18 -6.89 -15.06 -35.39
N SER A 19 -6.09 -15.18 -36.46
CA SER A 19 -4.85 -15.98 -36.41
C SER A 19 -3.77 -15.38 -35.51
N ALA A 20 -3.66 -14.05 -35.44
CA ALA A 20 -2.79 -13.36 -34.49
C ALA A 20 -3.23 -13.62 -33.03
N ASN A 21 -4.53 -13.61 -32.74
CA ASN A 21 -5.02 -13.92 -31.40
C ASN A 21 -4.75 -15.37 -30.99
N LEU A 22 -4.95 -16.31 -31.91
CA LEU A 22 -4.67 -17.73 -31.66
C LEU A 22 -3.18 -17.97 -31.39
N SER A 23 -2.30 -17.41 -32.23
CA SER A 23 -0.86 -17.52 -32.03
C SER A 23 -0.38 -16.84 -30.74
N LEU A 24 -1.00 -15.72 -30.33
CA LEU A 24 -0.74 -15.10 -29.03
C LEU A 24 -1.19 -15.98 -27.85
N GLN A 25 -2.31 -16.70 -27.99
CA GLN A 25 -2.76 -17.66 -26.97
C GLN A 25 -1.80 -18.84 -26.87
N GLU A 26 -1.34 -19.40 -27.99
CA GLU A 26 -0.36 -20.48 -28.02
C GLU A 26 0.99 -20.04 -27.44
N ALA A 27 1.47 -18.84 -27.80
CA ALA A 27 2.69 -18.28 -27.24
C ALA A 27 2.57 -18.04 -25.73
N ARG A 28 1.39 -17.63 -25.22
CA ARG A 28 1.13 -17.52 -23.78
C ARG A 28 1.16 -18.86 -23.08
N ALA A 29 0.56 -19.90 -23.66
CA ALA A 29 0.58 -21.25 -23.12
C ALA A 29 2.00 -21.83 -23.08
N LEU A 30 2.78 -21.63 -24.16
CA LEU A 30 4.19 -22.01 -24.23
C LEU A 30 5.05 -21.22 -23.25
N LEU A 31 4.78 -19.92 -23.07
CA LEU A 31 5.44 -19.12 -22.03
C LEU A 31 5.10 -19.65 -20.64
N GLU A 32 3.86 -20.01 -20.35
CA GLU A 32 3.46 -20.60 -19.06
C GLU A 32 4.12 -21.97 -18.80
N GLU A 33 4.36 -22.75 -19.87
CA GLU A 33 5.06 -24.03 -19.82
C GLU A 33 6.59 -23.87 -19.67
N MET A 34 7.21 -22.95 -20.42
CA MET A 34 8.66 -22.70 -20.42
C MET A 34 9.13 -21.84 -19.24
N THR A 35 8.31 -20.89 -18.78
CA THR A 35 8.51 -20.19 -17.50
C THR A 35 8.07 -21.05 -16.32
N GLY A 36 7.76 -22.32 -16.56
CA GLY A 36 7.43 -23.36 -15.59
C GLY A 36 8.34 -23.32 -14.38
N GLY A 37 7.98 -22.51 -13.40
CA GLY A 37 8.38 -22.76 -12.05
C GLY A 37 7.58 -23.98 -11.63
N ALA A 38 8.17 -25.17 -11.62
CA ALA A 38 7.80 -26.17 -10.63
C ALA A 38 7.64 -25.53 -9.23
N PRO A 39 8.49 -24.57 -8.79
CA PRO A 39 8.23 -23.77 -7.60
C PRO A 39 7.09 -22.75 -7.73
N ALA A 40 6.71 -22.30 -8.93
CA ALA A 40 5.62 -21.35 -9.16
C ALA A 40 4.26 -22.04 -9.27
N ARG A 41 4.17 -23.26 -9.82
CA ARG A 41 2.98 -24.13 -9.74
C ARG A 41 2.87 -24.78 -8.37
N GLU A 42 3.97 -25.04 -7.66
CA GLU A 42 3.93 -25.40 -6.23
C GLU A 42 3.70 -24.20 -5.32
N ALA A 43 4.14 -22.99 -5.68
CA ALA A 43 3.80 -21.77 -4.94
C ALA A 43 2.42 -21.27 -5.30
N LEU A 44 1.89 -21.54 -6.50
CA LEU A 44 0.51 -21.26 -6.92
C LEU A 44 -0.43 -22.39 -6.52
N SER A 45 0.01 -23.64 -6.37
CA SER A 45 -0.77 -24.70 -5.74
C SER A 45 -0.74 -24.55 -4.23
N ARG A 46 0.41 -24.17 -3.62
CA ARG A 46 0.47 -23.72 -2.23
C ARG A 46 -0.24 -22.40 -2.03
N ALA A 47 -0.28 -21.46 -2.97
CA ALA A 47 -1.08 -20.22 -2.88
C ALA A 47 -2.52 -20.41 -3.40
N ARG A 48 -2.89 -21.52 -4.03
CA ARG A 48 -4.29 -21.95 -4.21
C ARG A 48 -4.75 -22.77 -2.99
N GLN A 49 -3.84 -23.44 -2.30
CA GLN A 49 -4.08 -24.07 -0.99
C GLN A 49 -3.97 -23.07 0.18
N ALA A 50 -3.20 -21.97 0.06
CA ALA A 50 -2.94 -20.97 1.10
C ALA A 50 -3.52 -19.58 0.79
N GLY A 51 -3.69 -19.23 -0.49
CA GLY A 51 -4.52 -18.12 -0.96
C GLY A 51 -5.94 -18.57 -1.26
N ALA A 52 -6.44 -19.49 -0.43
CA ALA A 52 -7.85 -19.44 -0.13
C ALA A 52 -8.08 -18.07 0.52
N ILE A 53 -9.17 -17.41 0.17
CA ILE A 53 -9.94 -16.73 1.19
C ILE A 53 -10.19 -17.81 2.25
N LEU A 54 -9.25 -17.95 3.19
CA LEU A 54 -9.28 -18.96 4.22
C LEU A 54 -10.32 -18.42 5.18
N SER A 55 -11.59 -18.68 4.86
CA SER A 55 -12.68 -18.61 5.82
C SER A 55 -12.33 -19.66 6.87
N SER A 56 -11.67 -19.22 7.93
CA SER A 56 -11.47 -20.04 9.11
C SER A 56 -12.86 -20.46 9.62
N PRO A 57 -13.00 -21.62 10.28
CA PRO A 57 -14.28 -22.03 10.87
C PRO A 57 -14.86 -20.97 11.83
N ASP A 58 -14.04 -20.04 12.31
CA ASP A 58 -14.41 -18.88 13.12
C ASP A 58 -14.92 -17.67 12.31
N GLY A 59 -15.06 -17.76 10.99
CA GLY A 59 -15.52 -16.67 10.11
C GLY A 59 -14.48 -15.60 9.77
N ALA A 60 -13.21 -15.80 10.16
CA ALA A 60 -12.12 -14.91 9.80
C ALA A 60 -11.57 -15.24 8.40
N SER A 61 -11.38 -14.24 7.55
CA SER A 61 -10.84 -14.38 6.19
C SER A 61 -9.43 -13.82 6.12
N VAL A 62 -8.51 -14.57 5.53
CA VAL A 62 -7.12 -14.16 5.33
C VAL A 62 -6.88 -13.88 3.85
N ILE A 63 -6.23 -12.74 3.56
CA ILE A 63 -5.92 -12.27 2.22
C ILE A 63 -4.47 -11.79 2.22
N GLU A 64 -3.68 -12.24 1.25
CA GLU A 64 -2.30 -11.76 1.04
C GLU A 64 -2.27 -10.86 -0.18
N GLY A 65 -1.48 -9.80 -0.17
CA GLY A 65 -1.45 -8.82 -1.26
C GLY A 65 -0.21 -7.95 -1.25
N ALA A 66 -0.02 -7.16 -2.30
CA ALA A 66 1.12 -6.25 -2.45
C ALA A 66 0.71 -4.80 -2.13
N PHE A 67 1.53 -4.07 -1.40
CA PHE A 67 1.29 -2.67 -1.07
C PHE A 67 1.59 -1.76 -2.27
N ASP A 68 0.69 -0.84 -2.61
CA ASP A 68 0.83 0.10 -3.73
C ASP A 68 1.27 1.52 -3.31
N GLY A 69 1.51 1.72 -2.00
CA GLY A 69 1.84 3.02 -1.41
C GLY A 69 0.74 3.61 -0.52
N GLN A 70 -0.52 3.23 -0.72
CA GLN A 70 -1.65 3.62 0.13
C GLN A 70 -2.58 2.45 0.48
N ASN A 71 -2.73 1.50 -0.44
CA ASN A 71 -3.61 0.36 -0.37
C ASN A 71 -2.82 -0.94 -0.54
N MET A 72 -3.44 -2.05 -0.17
CA MET A 72 -2.98 -3.39 -0.47
C MET A 72 -3.80 -3.93 -1.65
N MET A 73 -3.11 -4.32 -2.71
CA MET A 73 -3.67 -5.00 -3.88
C MET A 73 -3.78 -6.50 -3.59
N GLY A 74 -5.00 -7.01 -3.48
CA GLY A 74 -5.27 -8.44 -3.35
C GLY A 74 -5.12 -9.20 -4.68
N PRO A 75 -5.00 -10.53 -4.64
CA PRO A 75 -4.90 -11.39 -5.83
C PRO A 75 -6.19 -11.39 -6.67
N ASP A 76 -7.31 -10.98 -6.07
CA ASP A 76 -8.60 -10.79 -6.73
C ASP A 76 -8.72 -9.41 -7.43
N GLY A 77 -7.66 -8.61 -7.40
CA GLY A 77 -7.64 -7.25 -7.96
C GLY A 77 -8.33 -6.21 -7.09
N LYS A 78 -8.84 -6.59 -5.91
CA LYS A 78 -9.45 -5.64 -4.98
C LYS A 78 -8.39 -4.85 -4.24
N GLN A 79 -8.71 -3.58 -4.00
CA GLN A 79 -7.87 -2.68 -3.22
C GLN A 79 -8.38 -2.63 -1.78
N TYR A 80 -7.48 -2.82 -0.83
CA TYR A 80 -7.78 -2.76 0.59
C TYR A 80 -7.03 -1.57 1.20
N SER A 81 -7.75 -0.56 1.67
CA SER A 81 -7.12 0.66 2.21
C SER A 81 -6.30 0.36 3.46
N VAL A 82 -5.02 0.72 3.44
CA VAL A 82 -4.11 0.49 4.57
C VAL A 82 -4.08 1.76 5.43
N PRO A 83 -4.24 1.67 6.76
CA PRO A 83 -4.15 2.82 7.64
C PRO A 83 -2.79 3.53 7.51
N ALA A 84 -2.81 4.85 7.25
CA ALA A 84 -1.60 5.65 7.02
C ALA A 84 -0.59 5.56 8.19
N ASN A 85 -1.07 5.46 9.42
CA ASN A 85 -0.22 5.31 10.62
C ASN A 85 0.52 3.96 10.66
N TYR A 86 -0.12 2.89 10.20
CA TYR A 86 0.51 1.59 10.12
C TYR A 86 1.59 1.58 9.02
N ALA A 87 1.26 2.18 7.87
CA ALA A 87 2.19 2.30 6.75
C ALA A 87 3.41 3.17 7.08
N SER A 88 3.23 4.30 7.79
CA SER A 88 4.33 5.16 8.23
C SER A 88 5.22 4.49 9.28
N LYS A 89 4.61 3.88 10.32
CA LYS A 89 5.35 3.24 11.41
C LYS A 89 6.15 2.02 10.95
N SER A 90 5.57 1.22 10.05
CA SER A 90 6.23 0.03 9.51
C SER A 90 7.17 0.35 8.34
N LYS A 91 7.22 1.62 7.91
CA LYS A 91 8.01 2.09 6.76
C LYS A 91 7.75 1.23 5.51
N LEU A 92 6.47 1.03 5.20
CA LEU A 92 6.04 0.18 4.08
C LEU A 92 6.43 0.82 2.75
N VAL A 93 7.07 0.03 1.89
CA VAL A 93 7.49 0.44 0.56
C VAL A 93 6.58 -0.19 -0.49
N GLU A 94 6.35 0.51 -1.60
CA GLU A 94 5.60 -0.01 -2.74
C GLU A 94 6.20 -1.37 -3.19
N GLY A 95 5.35 -2.39 -3.23
CA GLY A 95 5.72 -3.78 -3.51
C GLY A 95 5.88 -4.68 -2.29
N ASP A 96 5.82 -4.14 -1.06
CA ASP A 96 5.84 -4.96 0.16
C ASP A 96 4.65 -5.92 0.23
N LEU A 97 4.91 -7.17 0.60
CA LEU A 97 3.86 -8.16 0.81
C LEU A 97 3.23 -8.01 2.19
N LEU A 98 1.91 -7.84 2.19
CA LEU A 98 1.07 -7.70 3.35
C LEU A 98 0.09 -8.86 3.45
N LYS A 99 -0.21 -9.24 4.68
CA LYS A 99 -1.27 -10.17 5.04
C LYS A 99 -2.36 -9.39 5.76
N LEU A 100 -3.53 -9.33 5.16
CA LEU A 100 -4.76 -8.84 5.74
C LEU A 100 -5.53 -10.00 6.37
N THR A 101 -5.86 -9.88 7.64
CA THR A 101 -6.80 -10.76 8.33
C THR A 101 -8.05 -9.96 8.64
N ILE A 102 -9.17 -10.38 8.06
CA ILE A 102 -10.51 -9.87 8.34
C ILE A 102 -11.07 -10.75 9.45
N THR A 103 -11.25 -10.20 10.64
CA THR A 103 -11.87 -10.93 11.75
C THR A 103 -13.38 -11.09 11.53
N ALA A 104 -14.03 -12.02 12.25
CA ALA A 104 -15.48 -12.21 12.19
C ALA A 104 -16.28 -10.94 12.54
N ASN A 105 -15.68 -10.03 13.32
CA ASN A 105 -16.24 -8.73 13.69
C ASN A 105 -16.04 -7.66 12.61
N GLY A 106 -15.45 -8.01 11.46
CA GLY A 106 -15.16 -7.08 10.36
C GLY A 106 -13.93 -6.20 10.56
N SER A 107 -13.12 -6.43 11.60
CA SER A 107 -11.88 -5.66 11.81
C SER A 107 -10.77 -6.16 10.88
N PHE A 108 -10.06 -5.19 10.28
CA PHE A 108 -8.91 -5.42 9.40
C PHE A 108 -7.60 -5.37 10.17
N ILE A 109 -6.86 -6.47 10.15
CA ILE A 109 -5.54 -6.59 10.77
C ILE A 109 -4.52 -6.78 9.65
N TYR A 110 -3.64 -5.80 9.47
CA TYR A 110 -2.55 -5.86 8.50
C TYR A 110 -1.25 -6.31 9.19
N LYS A 111 -0.52 -7.22 8.54
CA LYS A 111 0.81 -7.66 8.95
C LYS A 111 1.73 -7.71 7.75
N GLN A 112 2.92 -7.14 7.85
CA GLN A 112 3.95 -7.29 6.83
C GLN A 112 4.51 -8.72 6.89
N ILE A 113 4.54 -9.39 5.73
CA ILE A 113 5.01 -10.78 5.60
C ILE A 113 6.23 -10.92 4.68
N GLY A 114 6.48 -9.93 3.81
CA GLY A 114 7.63 -9.96 2.90
C GLY A 114 8.06 -8.55 2.51
N PRO A 115 9.05 -7.94 3.18
CA PRO A 115 9.61 -6.68 2.75
C PRO A 115 10.37 -6.84 1.43
N VAL A 116 10.24 -5.86 0.54
CA VAL A 116 10.98 -5.82 -0.73
C VAL A 116 12.40 -5.28 -0.54
N GLU A 117 13.33 -5.63 -1.43
CA GLU A 117 14.63 -4.98 -1.48
C GLU A 117 14.47 -3.48 -1.75
N ARG A 118 15.04 -2.68 -0.86
CA ARG A 118 14.89 -1.22 -0.86
C ARG A 118 16.24 -0.53 -0.83
N LYS A 119 16.34 0.57 -1.57
CA LYS A 119 17.49 1.47 -1.57
C LYS A 119 17.14 2.72 -0.77
N ARG A 120 18.14 3.27 -0.08
CA ARG A 120 18.06 4.56 0.61
C ARG A 120 18.44 5.65 -0.36
N VAL A 121 17.64 6.69 -0.43
CA VAL A 121 17.89 7.86 -1.26
C VAL A 121 17.66 9.11 -0.43
N ARG A 122 18.57 10.08 -0.55
CA ARG A 122 18.40 11.40 0.06
C ARG A 122 17.68 12.31 -0.94
N GLY A 123 16.72 13.08 -0.44
CA GLY A 123 16.01 14.09 -1.22
C GLY A 123 15.59 15.26 -0.37
N VAL A 124 14.88 16.19 -0.99
CA VAL A 124 14.32 17.38 -0.33
C VAL A 124 12.81 17.23 -0.24
N LEU A 125 12.27 17.44 0.97
CA LEU A 125 10.83 17.41 1.21
C LEU A 125 10.17 18.67 0.65
N VAL A 126 9.12 18.50 -0.15
CA VAL A 126 8.33 19.58 -0.75
C VAL A 126 6.85 19.30 -0.53
N ARG A 127 6.09 20.36 -0.32
CA ARG A 127 4.63 20.30 -0.22
C ARG A 127 4.04 20.86 -1.50
N ASP A 128 3.10 20.12 -2.09
CA ASP A 128 2.32 20.59 -3.22
C ASP A 128 1.18 21.48 -2.70
N GLU A 129 1.16 22.76 -3.10
CA GLU A 129 0.18 23.74 -2.59
C GLU A 129 -1.23 23.54 -3.16
N GLU A 130 -1.37 22.83 -4.27
CA GLU A 130 -2.65 22.60 -4.94
C GLU A 130 -3.37 21.36 -4.38
N THR A 131 -2.60 20.31 -4.11
CA THR A 131 -3.14 19.01 -3.66
C THR A 131 -2.94 18.74 -2.16
N ASP A 132 -2.21 19.60 -1.46
CA ASP A 132 -1.76 19.43 -0.06
C ASP A 132 -0.96 18.13 0.20
N GLU A 133 -0.49 17.49 -0.87
CA GLU A 133 0.30 16.27 -0.80
C GLU A 133 1.77 16.57 -0.50
N TRP A 134 2.38 15.71 0.31
CA TRP A 134 3.82 15.76 0.56
C TRP A 134 4.56 14.89 -0.44
N ARG A 135 5.62 15.47 -1.02
CA ARG A 135 6.48 14.79 -1.99
C ARG A 135 7.95 15.01 -1.66
N VAL A 136 8.80 14.12 -2.12
CA VAL A 136 10.25 14.21 -1.96
C VAL A 136 10.87 14.22 -3.34
N LEU A 137 11.67 15.25 -3.64
CA LEU A 137 12.47 15.29 -4.87
C LEU A 137 13.80 14.61 -4.60
N ALA A 138 14.07 13.52 -5.32
CA ALA A 138 15.26 12.71 -5.19
C ALA A 138 15.63 12.07 -6.54
N GLU A 139 16.92 12.02 -6.91
CA GLU A 139 17.40 11.40 -8.16
C GLU A 139 16.61 11.84 -9.42
N GLU A 140 16.33 13.14 -9.55
CA GLU A 140 15.54 13.74 -10.66
C GLU A 140 14.08 13.24 -10.76
N LYS A 141 13.58 12.53 -9.75
CA LYS A 141 12.20 12.06 -9.65
C LYS A 141 11.52 12.65 -8.41
N SER A 142 10.20 12.77 -8.48
CA SER A 142 9.37 13.12 -7.34
C SER A 142 8.67 11.87 -6.82
N TYR A 143 8.80 11.62 -5.52
CA TYR A 143 8.15 10.51 -4.83
C TYR A 143 7.08 11.04 -3.89
N LYS A 144 5.90 10.46 -3.92
CA LYS A 144 4.85 10.76 -2.95
C LYS A 144 5.18 10.12 -1.60
N VAL A 145 4.95 10.85 -0.51
CA VAL A 145 5.16 10.34 0.85
C VAL A 145 3.92 10.53 1.71
N LEU A 146 3.76 9.66 2.71
CA LEU A 146 2.62 9.72 3.61
C LEU A 146 2.74 10.91 4.57
N PHE A 147 1.66 11.70 4.67
CA PHE A 147 1.56 12.80 5.64
C PHE A 147 1.80 12.35 7.09
N ALA A 148 1.34 11.15 7.44
CA ALA A 148 1.57 10.55 8.75
C ALA A 148 3.06 10.37 9.08
N SER A 149 3.91 10.14 8.07
CA SER A 149 5.35 10.06 8.27
C SER A 149 5.96 11.44 8.50
N VAL A 150 5.54 12.43 7.71
CA VAL A 150 6.04 13.81 7.82
C VAL A 150 5.71 14.42 9.19
N THR A 151 4.48 14.26 9.65
CA THR A 151 4.04 14.75 10.96
C THR A 151 4.72 14.04 12.12
N TYR A 152 5.01 12.74 12.00
CA TYR A 152 5.74 11.98 13.02
C TYR A 152 7.17 12.51 13.22
N PHE A 153 7.88 12.78 12.12
CA PHE A 153 9.23 13.35 12.13
C PHE A 153 9.26 14.88 12.20
N LYS A 154 8.09 15.54 12.31
CA LYS A 154 7.95 17.01 12.34
C LYS A 154 8.68 17.71 11.19
N GLY A 155 8.63 17.11 10.00
CA GLY A 155 9.31 17.65 8.83
C GLY A 155 8.66 18.91 8.29
N GLU A 156 9.50 19.85 7.84
CA GLU A 156 9.07 21.06 7.14
C GLU A 156 9.52 21.02 5.67
N ALA A 157 8.80 21.75 4.81
CA ALA A 157 9.20 21.87 3.41
C ALA A 157 10.60 22.51 3.31
N GLY A 158 11.47 21.92 2.49
CA GLY A 158 12.87 22.30 2.37
C GLY A 158 13.82 21.52 3.28
N ASN A 159 13.33 20.64 4.17
CA ASN A 159 14.22 19.75 4.94
C ASN A 159 14.76 18.61 4.08
N ASP A 160 15.99 18.21 4.39
CA ASP A 160 16.60 16.99 3.85
C ASP A 160 15.89 15.77 4.44
N VAL A 161 15.54 14.80 3.62
CA VAL A 161 14.85 13.59 4.04
C VAL A 161 15.51 12.38 3.40
N VAL A 162 15.64 11.31 4.19
CA VAL A 162 16.07 10.00 3.71
C VAL A 162 14.82 9.16 3.48
N ILE A 163 14.62 8.78 2.22
CA ILE A 163 13.51 7.93 1.80
C ILE A 163 13.99 6.53 1.42
N LEU A 164 13.08 5.57 1.56
CA LEU A 164 13.22 4.20 1.12
C LEU A 164 12.35 3.99 -0.11
N VAL A 165 12.97 3.55 -1.19
CA VAL A 165 12.31 3.22 -2.45
C VAL A 165 12.72 1.80 -2.87
N PRO A 166 11.88 1.07 -3.62
CA PRO A 166 12.22 -0.27 -4.06
C PRO A 166 13.42 -0.22 -5.03
N ARG A 167 14.29 -1.21 -4.97
CA ARG A 167 15.49 -1.28 -5.82
C ARG A 167 15.15 -1.67 -7.26
N ASP A 168 14.25 -2.64 -7.41
CA ASP A 168 14.03 -3.33 -8.68
C ASP A 168 12.83 -2.81 -9.49
N LYS A 169 12.02 -1.91 -8.90
CA LYS A 169 10.76 -1.46 -9.51
C LYS A 169 10.67 0.08 -9.54
N PRO A 170 10.09 0.66 -10.61
CA PRO A 170 9.67 2.05 -10.55
C PRO A 170 8.58 2.20 -9.50
N SER A 171 8.67 3.25 -8.70
CA SER A 171 7.81 3.49 -7.55
C SER A 171 7.30 4.92 -7.62
N THR A 172 6.01 5.11 -7.35
CA THR A 172 5.43 6.46 -7.21
C THR A 172 5.50 6.89 -5.75
N TRP A 173 5.37 5.93 -4.84
CA TRP A 173 5.40 6.16 -3.40
C TRP A 173 6.75 5.84 -2.79
N ALA A 174 7.09 6.52 -1.70
CA ALA A 174 8.28 6.23 -0.92
C ALA A 174 7.96 6.25 0.58
N ALA A 175 8.67 5.42 1.34
CA ALA A 175 8.59 5.47 2.80
C ALA A 175 9.65 6.43 3.34
N VAL A 176 9.28 7.29 4.29
CA VAL A 176 10.25 8.15 4.98
C VAL A 176 10.97 7.33 6.05
N GLU A 177 12.30 7.32 6.01
CA GLU A 177 13.12 6.67 7.04
C GLU A 177 13.49 7.65 8.15
N ASN A 178 13.92 8.87 7.77
CA ASN A 178 14.33 9.93 8.68
C ASN A 178 14.26 11.32 8.00
N ILE A 179 14.00 12.37 8.77
CA ILE A 179 14.08 13.77 8.32
C ILE A 179 15.24 14.44 9.06
N ILE A 180 16.08 15.17 8.32
CA ILE A 180 17.25 15.88 8.83
C ILE A 180 16.87 17.36 8.94
N HIS A 181 16.81 17.85 10.17
CA HIS A 181 16.60 19.27 10.43
C HIS A 181 17.92 20.03 10.28
N ALA A 182 17.86 21.24 9.71
CA ALA A 182 19.02 22.12 9.61
C ALA A 182 19.49 22.51 11.02
N GLY A 183 20.51 21.81 11.53
CA GLY A 183 21.02 21.94 12.90
C GLY A 183 21.32 20.60 13.59
N GLU A 184 20.92 19.47 13.01
CA GLU A 184 21.19 18.13 13.55
C GLU A 184 22.26 17.43 12.71
N GLU A 185 23.51 17.48 13.20
CA GLU A 185 24.66 16.75 12.67
C GLU A 185 24.38 15.23 12.78
N ILE A 186 24.33 14.54 11.65
CA ILE A 186 24.23 13.08 11.61
C ILE A 186 25.55 12.45 12.07
N GLY A 187 25.50 11.74 13.20
CA GLY A 187 26.57 10.85 13.65
C GLY A 187 26.96 9.87 12.54
N GLU A 188 28.26 9.78 12.29
CA GLU A 188 28.89 8.97 11.26
C GLU A 188 28.34 7.54 11.20
N VAL A 189 28.06 7.11 9.98
CA VAL A 189 27.93 5.70 9.60
C VAL A 189 29.23 4.98 9.98
N SER A 190 29.20 4.20 11.06
CA SER A 190 30.30 3.29 11.38
C SER A 190 30.30 2.14 10.38
N GLU A 191 31.10 2.33 9.34
CA GLU A 191 31.67 1.31 8.48
C GLU A 191 32.31 0.23 9.37
N ILE A 192 31.74 -0.98 9.36
CA ILE A 192 32.27 -2.12 10.10
C ILE A 192 33.54 -2.58 9.37
N VAL A 193 34.69 -2.00 9.72
CA VAL A 193 36.00 -2.51 9.31
C VAL A 193 36.33 -3.71 10.19
N GLU A 194 36.30 -4.89 9.59
CA GLU A 194 36.85 -6.13 10.14
C GLU A 194 38.30 -5.93 10.62
N ARG A 195 38.55 -6.31 11.86
CA ARG A 195 39.91 -6.60 12.35
C ARG A 195 40.01 -8.10 12.66
N PRO A 196 40.99 -8.83 12.10
CA PRO A 196 41.20 -10.22 12.43
C PRO A 196 41.89 -10.31 13.80
N SER A 197 41.30 -11.09 14.72
CA SER A 197 41.94 -11.45 15.98
C SER A 197 42.06 -12.97 16.06
N ALA A 198 43.28 -13.47 15.92
CA ALA A 198 43.61 -14.87 16.08
C ALA A 198 44.24 -15.16 17.46
N ALA A 199 43.75 -16.25 18.04
CA ALA A 199 44.45 -17.26 18.87
C ALA A 199 44.66 -17.05 20.40
N GLY A 200 43.89 -17.86 21.16
CA GLY A 200 44.35 -18.72 22.27
C GLY A 200 44.18 -18.18 23.71
N ALA A 201 43.79 -18.93 24.74
CA ALA A 201 43.36 -20.33 24.91
C ALA A 201 42.96 -20.54 26.41
N ARG A 202 42.00 -21.46 26.66
CA ARG A 202 41.74 -22.22 27.93
C ARG A 202 41.30 -21.41 29.17
N ALA A 203 40.54 -21.91 30.13
CA ALA A 203 39.59 -23.00 30.34
C ALA A 203 39.15 -22.80 31.81
N ASP A 204 37.86 -22.79 32.12
CA ASP A 204 37.27 -23.58 33.22
C ASP A 204 35.77 -23.30 33.31
N ALA A 205 35.00 -24.38 33.42
CA ALA A 205 33.58 -24.37 33.75
C ALA A 205 33.46 -24.48 35.28
N PRO A 206 32.28 -24.18 35.87
CA PRO A 206 31.27 -25.24 35.92
C PRO A 206 29.83 -24.73 35.76
N ALA A 207 28.97 -25.62 35.23
CA ALA A 207 27.51 -25.58 35.34
C ALA A 207 27.07 -25.99 36.78
N PRO A 208 25.78 -26.14 37.15
CA PRO A 208 24.53 -25.95 36.40
C PRO A 208 23.40 -25.22 37.20
N ALA A 209 22.29 -24.85 36.54
CA ALA A 209 20.93 -25.05 37.08
C ALA A 209 19.87 -24.64 36.05
N ALA A 210 19.05 -25.60 35.66
CA ALA A 210 17.85 -25.42 34.86
C ALA A 210 16.70 -24.88 35.73
N ALA A 211 15.91 -23.94 35.19
CA ALA A 211 14.53 -23.71 35.60
C ALA A 211 13.74 -23.07 34.43
N SER A 212 12.89 -23.88 33.83
CA SER A 212 11.75 -23.52 32.98
C SER A 212 10.66 -22.80 33.79
N VAL A 213 9.98 -21.80 33.20
CA VAL A 213 8.50 -21.65 33.15
C VAL A 213 8.07 -20.42 32.34
N ASP A 214 7.06 -20.63 31.50
CA ASP A 214 5.90 -19.79 31.14
C ASP A 214 5.89 -18.27 31.44
N ALA A 215 5.52 -17.46 30.43
CA ALA A 215 4.26 -16.70 30.41
C ALA A 215 4.23 -15.55 29.37
N ALA A 216 3.25 -15.67 28.45
CA ALA A 216 2.37 -14.64 27.87
C ALA A 216 2.91 -13.35 27.16
N PRO A 217 2.38 -13.01 25.97
CA PRO A 217 2.59 -11.72 25.31
C PRO A 217 1.70 -10.60 25.90
N ALA A 218 2.28 -9.41 26.07
CA ALA A 218 1.61 -8.21 26.56
C ALA A 218 0.69 -7.56 25.49
N PRO A 219 -0.31 -6.75 25.91
CA PRO A 219 -1.63 -6.67 25.27
C PRO A 219 -1.80 -5.56 24.22
N VAL A 220 -2.78 -5.81 23.36
CA VAL A 220 -3.37 -4.92 22.35
C VAL A 220 -4.05 -3.73 23.04
N GLN A 221 -3.68 -2.50 22.69
CA GLN A 221 -4.43 -1.30 23.08
C GLN A 221 -5.34 -0.84 21.92
N ALA A 222 -6.64 -1.00 22.19
CA ALA A 222 -7.77 -0.10 21.99
C ALA A 222 -7.90 0.79 20.73
N ALA A 223 -9.11 0.70 20.16
CA ALA A 223 -9.69 1.41 19.02
C ALA A 223 -9.56 2.95 19.01
N PRO A 224 -9.62 3.60 17.84
CA PRO A 224 -9.98 5.00 17.77
C PRO A 224 -11.50 5.17 17.87
N VAL A 225 -11.88 6.02 18.82
CA VAL A 225 -13.21 6.57 19.06
C VAL A 225 -13.69 7.35 17.83
N VAL A 226 -14.93 7.07 17.41
CA VAL A 226 -15.70 7.86 16.44
C VAL A 226 -15.90 9.27 17.00
N PRO A 227 -15.59 10.37 16.27
CA PRO A 227 -15.99 11.70 16.72
C PRO A 227 -17.52 11.85 16.62
N PRO A 228 -18.21 12.37 17.65
CA PRO A 228 -19.65 12.60 17.59
C PRO A 228 -19.98 13.71 16.60
N ALA A 229 -21.08 13.51 15.86
CA ALA A 229 -21.70 14.50 15.00
C ALA A 229 -21.99 15.82 15.76
N PRO A 230 -21.92 17.00 15.09
CA PRO A 230 -22.21 18.27 15.74
C PRO A 230 -23.68 18.36 16.15
N HIS A 231 -23.91 18.66 17.43
CA HIS A 231 -25.22 18.99 17.97
C HIS A 231 -25.74 20.29 17.35
N ILE A 232 -26.90 20.17 16.72
CA ILE A 232 -27.72 21.28 16.23
C ILE A 232 -28.23 22.04 17.45
N ASN A 233 -27.76 23.27 17.62
CA ASN A 233 -28.20 24.14 18.70
C ASN A 233 -29.58 24.70 18.35
N LYS A 234 -30.58 24.41 19.19
CA LYS A 234 -31.95 24.93 19.10
C LYS A 234 -32.03 26.21 19.93
N PRO A 235 -32.37 27.38 19.36
CA PRO A 235 -32.94 28.47 20.13
C PRO A 235 -34.48 28.42 20.06
N ALA A 236 -35.10 28.64 21.21
CA ALA A 236 -36.55 28.70 21.38
C ALA A 236 -37.09 30.13 21.17
N ALA A 237 -38.21 30.20 20.46
CA ALA A 237 -39.36 31.11 20.59
C ALA A 237 -39.15 32.64 20.61
N GLY A 238 -39.66 33.27 19.54
CA GLY A 238 -40.12 34.66 19.50
C GLY A 238 -40.84 34.93 18.17
N ALA A 239 -42.16 35.08 18.21
CA ALA A 239 -43.03 35.45 17.07
C ALA A 239 -43.25 36.98 17.04
N PRO A 240 -44.07 37.57 16.14
CA PRO A 240 -44.51 37.20 14.79
C PRO A 240 -44.33 38.33 13.74
N SER A 241 -44.78 38.06 12.50
CA SER A 241 -45.17 38.99 11.42
C SER A 241 -44.08 39.38 10.42
N ASP A 242 -44.16 38.88 9.19
CA ASP A 242 -44.69 39.71 8.10
C ASP A 242 -45.08 38.86 6.88
N THR A 243 -46.05 39.38 6.15
CA THR A 243 -46.81 38.71 5.09
C THR A 243 -46.13 38.96 3.74
N VAL A 244 -45.79 37.93 2.97
CA VAL A 244 -45.56 38.09 1.52
C VAL A 244 -46.13 36.90 0.76
N LYS A 245 -47.24 37.17 0.04
CA LYS A 245 -47.81 36.32 -1.02
C LYS A 245 -46.81 36.21 -2.17
N PHE A 246 -46.65 35.02 -2.73
CA PHE A 246 -46.28 34.87 -4.14
C PHE A 246 -47.11 33.77 -4.77
N ASP A 247 -47.79 34.19 -5.81
CA ASP A 247 -48.82 33.54 -6.59
C ASP A 247 -48.34 32.31 -7.37
N ASP A 248 -49.27 31.38 -7.51
CA ASP A 248 -49.42 30.40 -8.58
C ASP A 248 -49.13 31.02 -9.95
N ASP A 249 -48.19 30.47 -10.72
CA ASP A 249 -48.27 30.54 -12.18
C ASP A 249 -47.56 29.35 -12.85
N LYS A 250 -48.42 28.46 -13.35
CA LYS A 250 -48.38 27.78 -14.65
C LYS A 250 -47.12 27.03 -15.10
N ASP A 251 -47.26 25.70 -14.99
CA ASP A 251 -46.79 24.75 -16.01
C ASP A 251 -47.55 24.96 -17.34
N GLU A 252 -46.82 25.29 -18.41
CA GLU A 252 -47.21 25.04 -19.81
C GLU A 252 -45.95 25.20 -20.69
N PHE A 253 -45.32 24.08 -21.05
CA PHE A 253 -44.36 24.00 -22.16
C PHE A 253 -44.90 23.00 -23.19
N GLU A 254 -45.77 23.49 -24.07
CA GLU A 254 -45.73 23.20 -25.53
C GLU A 254 -44.58 24.07 -26.11
N GLU A 255 -43.85 23.76 -27.17
CA GLU A 255 -44.11 22.99 -28.38
C GLU A 255 -42.75 22.90 -29.16
N ILE A 256 -42.66 21.95 -30.10
CA ILE A 256 -41.84 21.89 -31.35
C ILE A 256 -40.31 21.98 -31.31
#